data_AF-A0ABD7MVG4-F1
#
_entry.id   AF-A0ABD7MVG4-F1
#
_cell.length_a   1.000
_cell.length_b   1.000
_cell.length_c   1.000
_cell.angle_alpha   90.00
_cell.angle_beta   90.00
_cell.angle_gamma   90.00
#
_symmetry.space_group_name_H-M   'P 1'
#
loop_
_entity.id
_entity.type
_entity.pdbx_description
1 polymer ?
#
loop_
_entity_poly.entity_id
_entity_poly.type
_entity_poly.pdbx_seq_one_letter_code
_entity_poly.pdbx_strand_id
1 'polypeptide(L)'
;MSSQYPLELPTSPPVARVKVGAHKAARGQETPLGKKRRARRINRLLSVGYPEAHCELDFKNPLELTVATVLSAQCTDVRVNQVTPRLFSMYPTAWDYANANESELQEIIRPTGFYKAKASHLIGLGQKLVADFDGEIPQSIEDLISLPGVGRKTANVVRGNAFDIPGLTVDTHFGRLVRRMGLSSHTDPLKVEAELAELIEKKEWTMFSHRIIFHGRRVCHSRKAACGACFLAAECPSFGAEGPIDPELASALVVGDNREALLELAGA
;
A
#
# COMPACT_ATOMS: atom_id res chain seq x y z
N MET A 1 4.09 29.10 9.09
CA MET A 1 4.76 29.80 7.97
C MET A 1 4.58 28.95 6.73
N SER A 2 3.59 29.32 5.95
CA SER A 2 3.02 28.58 4.83
C SER A 2 3.99 28.59 3.66
N SER A 3 4.60 27.44 3.36
CA SER A 3 5.40 27.26 2.15
C SER A 3 4.46 27.09 0.96
N GLN A 4 4.00 28.22 0.43
CA GLN A 4 3.44 28.29 -0.91
C GLN A 4 4.58 28.05 -1.91
N TYR A 5 4.67 26.82 -2.42
CA TYR A 5 5.29 26.57 -3.72
C TYR A 5 4.22 25.96 -4.61
N PRO A 6 3.65 26.70 -5.57
CA PRO A 6 3.10 26.06 -6.74
C PRO A 6 4.30 25.62 -7.59
N LEU A 7 4.98 24.56 -7.15
CA LEU A 7 5.78 23.78 -8.09
C LEU A 7 4.76 23.24 -9.08
N GLU A 8 4.81 23.73 -10.32
CA GLU A 8 4.07 23.14 -11.43
C GLU A 8 4.15 21.62 -11.28
N LEU A 9 2.98 21.01 -11.05
CA LEU A 9 2.91 19.59 -10.86
C LEU A 9 3.53 18.95 -12.10
N PRO A 10 4.56 18.11 -11.96
CA PRO A 10 5.20 17.53 -13.13
C PRO A 10 4.15 16.74 -13.90
N THR A 11 3.80 17.18 -15.10
CA THR A 11 2.97 16.39 -16.01
C THR A 11 3.89 15.46 -16.79
N SER A 12 3.63 14.15 -16.75
CA SER A 12 4.29 13.24 -17.66
C SER A 12 3.95 13.62 -19.11
N PRO A 13 4.90 13.49 -20.05
CA PRO A 13 4.55 13.63 -21.46
C PRO A 13 3.51 12.56 -21.85
N PRO A 14 2.64 12.83 -22.84
CA PRO A 14 1.62 11.89 -23.29
C PRO A 14 2.21 10.52 -23.63
N VAL A 15 1.50 9.45 -23.30
CA VAL A 15 1.98 8.07 -23.49
C VAL A 15 2.36 7.79 -24.94
N ALA A 16 1.65 8.38 -25.91
CA ALA A 16 1.95 8.28 -27.35
C ALA A 16 3.39 8.69 -27.75
N ARG A 17 4.11 9.43 -26.90
CA ARG A 17 5.50 9.85 -27.16
C ARG A 17 6.55 8.90 -26.56
N VAL A 18 6.15 7.89 -25.79
CA VAL A 18 7.06 6.97 -25.10
C VAL A 18 7.38 5.78 -25.99
N LYS A 19 8.67 5.56 -26.27
CA LYS A 19 9.16 4.39 -27.02
C LYS A 19 9.49 3.23 -26.07
N VAL A 20 8.98 2.04 -26.36
CA VAL A 20 9.28 0.80 -25.62
C VAL A 20 10.79 0.56 -25.59
N GLY A 21 11.33 0.23 -24.42
CA GLY A 21 12.76 -0.07 -24.21
C GLY A 21 13.72 1.13 -24.31
N ALA A 22 13.24 2.35 -24.60
CA ALA A 22 14.11 3.53 -24.75
C ALA A 22 14.58 4.13 -23.42
N HIS A 23 13.92 3.79 -22.30
CA HIS A 23 14.22 4.34 -20.99
C HIS A 23 15.67 4.02 -20.57
N LYS A 24 16.40 5.01 -20.01
CA LYS A 24 17.82 4.86 -19.64
C LYS A 24 18.07 3.69 -18.67
N ALA A 25 17.19 3.54 -17.69
CA ALA A 25 17.27 2.43 -16.73
C ALA A 25 17.09 1.05 -17.38
N ALA A 26 16.24 0.94 -18.40
CA ALA A 26 16.04 -0.33 -19.14
C ALA A 26 17.31 -0.74 -19.91
N ARG A 27 18.15 0.24 -20.30
CA ARG A 27 19.42 0.03 -20.99
C ARG A 27 20.63 -0.08 -20.06
N GLY A 28 20.42 -0.08 -18.73
CA GLY A 28 21.51 -0.08 -17.74
C GLY A 28 22.34 1.21 -17.73
N GLN A 29 21.81 2.31 -18.27
CA GLN A 29 22.51 3.60 -18.41
C GLN A 29 22.09 4.64 -17.36
N GLU A 30 21.29 4.26 -16.35
CA GLU A 30 20.84 5.15 -15.29
C GLU A 30 21.84 5.16 -14.12
N THR A 31 22.28 6.35 -13.70
CA THR A 31 23.12 6.52 -12.51
C THR A 31 22.31 6.38 -11.22
N PRO A 32 22.92 6.09 -10.06
CA PRO A 32 22.22 6.06 -8.78
C PRO A 32 21.46 7.36 -8.46
N LEU A 33 22.07 8.52 -8.75
CA LEU A 33 21.41 9.82 -8.60
C LEU A 33 20.23 9.98 -9.57
N GLY A 34 20.37 9.46 -10.80
CA GLY A 34 19.28 9.40 -11.78
C GLY A 34 18.09 8.60 -11.26
N LYS A 35 18.33 7.39 -10.74
CA LYS A 35 17.32 6.53 -10.12
C LYS A 35 16.61 7.25 -8.97
N LYS A 36 17.36 7.89 -8.07
CA LYS A 36 16.80 8.67 -6.95
C LYS A 36 15.91 9.82 -7.41
N ARG A 37 16.36 10.61 -8.38
CA ARG A 37 15.57 11.71 -8.97
C ARG A 37 14.29 11.18 -9.63
N ARG A 38 14.38 10.05 -10.32
CA ARG A 38 13.23 9.39 -10.97
C ARG A 38 12.23 8.85 -9.95
N ALA A 39 12.68 8.15 -8.92
CA ALA A 39 11.82 7.68 -7.83
C ALA A 39 11.00 8.82 -7.21
N ARG A 40 11.63 9.98 -7.00
CA ARG A 40 10.94 11.17 -6.48
C ARG A 40 9.98 11.81 -7.48
N ARG A 41 10.29 11.81 -8.77
CA ARG A 41 9.34 12.23 -9.82
C ARG A 41 8.13 11.29 -9.87
N ILE A 42 8.36 9.98 -9.81
CA ILE A 42 7.30 8.96 -9.72
C ILE A 42 6.41 9.23 -8.50
N ASN A 43 6.97 9.47 -7.31
CA ASN A 43 6.15 9.79 -6.13
C ASN A 43 5.30 11.05 -6.33
N ARG A 44 5.83 12.11 -6.97
CA ARG A 44 5.06 13.33 -7.27
C ARG A 44 3.93 13.04 -8.25
N LEU A 45 4.20 12.34 -9.35
CA LEU A 45 3.17 11.93 -10.31
C LEU A 45 2.09 11.09 -9.65
N LEU A 46 2.47 10.13 -8.81
CA LEU A 46 1.57 9.32 -8.02
C LEU A 46 0.71 10.15 -7.06
N SER A 47 1.25 11.23 -6.48
CA SER A 47 0.47 12.13 -5.63
C SER A 47 -0.59 12.94 -6.38
N VAL A 48 -0.36 13.19 -7.67
CA VAL A 48 -1.33 13.85 -8.57
C VAL A 48 -2.38 12.87 -9.07
N GLY A 49 -1.98 11.64 -9.40
CA GLY A 49 -2.92 10.61 -9.86
C GLY A 49 -3.79 10.03 -8.76
N TYR A 50 -3.32 10.05 -7.51
CA TYR A 50 -4.04 9.50 -6.36
C TYR A 50 -4.00 10.47 -5.15
N PRO A 51 -4.56 11.68 -5.27
CA PRO A 51 -4.69 12.60 -4.14
C PRO A 51 -5.53 12.01 -3.00
N GLU A 52 -6.44 11.09 -3.32
CA GLU A 52 -7.33 10.38 -2.41
C GLU A 52 -6.72 9.11 -1.81
N ALA A 53 -5.47 8.75 -2.12
CA ALA A 53 -4.86 7.51 -1.62
C ALA A 53 -4.87 7.45 -0.09
N HIS A 54 -5.43 6.39 0.47
CA HIS A 54 -5.53 6.17 1.92
C HIS A 54 -5.52 4.67 2.23
N CYS A 55 -5.53 4.32 3.52
CA CYS A 55 -5.76 2.94 3.95
C CYS A 55 -7.23 2.57 3.71
N GLU A 56 -7.50 1.56 2.87
CA GLU A 56 -8.88 1.15 2.53
C GLU A 56 -9.56 0.31 3.64
N LEU A 57 -8.90 0.07 4.78
CA LEU A 57 -9.53 -0.55 5.96
C LEU A 57 -10.19 0.52 6.82
N ASP A 58 -11.43 0.29 7.26
CA ASP A 58 -12.17 1.23 8.11
C ASP A 58 -11.79 1.06 9.59
N PHE A 59 -11.37 2.14 10.24
CA PHE A 59 -10.98 2.17 11.66
C PHE A 59 -11.14 3.58 12.26
N LYS A 60 -11.25 3.65 13.59
CA LYS A 60 -11.32 4.90 14.37
C LYS A 60 -10.16 5.11 15.33
N ASN A 61 -9.40 4.04 15.63
CA ASN A 61 -8.30 4.08 16.58
C ASN A 61 -7.23 3.00 16.23
N PRO A 62 -6.04 3.03 16.86
CA PRO A 62 -4.98 2.08 16.57
C PRO A 62 -5.35 0.60 16.81
N LEU A 63 -6.18 0.31 17.80
CA LEU A 63 -6.62 -1.06 18.11
C LEU A 63 -7.48 -1.60 16.96
N GLU A 64 -8.49 -0.84 16.52
CA GLU A 64 -9.34 -1.19 15.40
C GLU A 64 -8.52 -1.44 14.12
N LEU A 65 -7.55 -0.59 13.80
CA LEU A 65 -6.67 -0.81 12.63
C LEU A 65 -5.83 -2.09 12.78
N THR A 66 -5.30 -2.35 13.96
CA THR A 66 -4.48 -3.55 14.21
C THR A 66 -5.32 -4.81 14.05
N VAL A 67 -6.53 -4.83 14.60
CA VAL A 67 -7.47 -5.95 14.43
C VAL A 67 -7.86 -6.11 12.96
N ALA A 68 -8.25 -5.03 12.27
CA ALA A 68 -8.64 -5.06 10.86
C ALA A 68 -7.52 -5.61 9.96
N THR A 69 -6.27 -5.23 10.22
CA THR A 69 -5.11 -5.70 9.45
C THR A 69 -4.74 -7.17 9.73
N VAL A 70 -4.97 -7.67 10.94
CA VAL A 70 -4.88 -9.12 11.24
C VAL A 70 -5.96 -9.88 10.46
N LEU A 71 -7.18 -9.33 10.41
CA LEU A 71 -8.29 -9.93 9.65
C LEU A 71 -8.08 -9.86 8.13
N SER A 72 -7.41 -8.84 7.62
CA SER A 72 -7.15 -8.65 6.19
C SER A 72 -6.14 -9.65 5.63
N ALA A 73 -5.39 -10.36 6.49
CA ALA A 73 -4.51 -11.43 6.03
C ALA A 73 -5.30 -12.46 5.21
N GLN A 74 -4.97 -12.56 3.91
CA GLN A 74 -5.65 -13.41 2.93
C GLN A 74 -7.17 -13.16 2.85
N CYS A 75 -7.59 -11.92 3.09
CA CYS A 75 -8.97 -11.45 2.94
C CYS A 75 -8.98 -10.14 2.15
N THR A 76 -10.15 -9.75 1.64
CA THR A 76 -10.31 -8.46 0.95
C THR A 76 -10.70 -7.38 1.95
N ASP A 77 -10.22 -6.16 1.74
CA ASP A 77 -10.53 -5.01 2.60
C ASP A 77 -12.05 -4.81 2.71
N VAL A 78 -12.79 -4.95 1.59
CA VAL A 78 -14.26 -4.90 1.55
C VAL A 78 -14.92 -5.92 2.50
N ARG A 79 -14.43 -7.17 2.52
CA ARG A 79 -15.00 -8.20 3.40
C ARG A 79 -14.66 -7.93 4.87
N VAL A 80 -13.47 -7.39 5.14
CA VAL A 80 -13.09 -6.99 6.50
C VAL A 80 -14.01 -5.86 6.98
N ASN A 81 -14.20 -4.82 6.18
CA ASN A 81 -15.03 -3.66 6.52
C ASN A 81 -16.53 -4.01 6.68
N GLN A 82 -16.99 -5.12 6.11
CA GLN A 82 -18.35 -5.66 6.37
C GLN A 82 -18.47 -6.33 7.75
N VAL A 83 -17.37 -6.88 8.27
CA VAL A 83 -17.35 -7.65 9.53
C VAL A 83 -17.00 -6.76 10.73
N THR A 84 -16.08 -5.82 10.54
CA THR A 84 -15.52 -5.00 11.62
C THR A 84 -16.54 -4.15 12.39
N PRO A 85 -17.63 -3.60 11.81
CA PRO A 85 -18.59 -2.81 12.60
C PRO A 85 -19.22 -3.59 13.75
N ARG A 86 -19.63 -4.84 13.50
CA ARG A 86 -20.16 -5.73 14.55
C ARG A 86 -19.07 -6.13 15.54
N LEU A 87 -17.88 -6.47 15.03
CA LEU A 87 -16.76 -6.90 15.85
C LEU A 87 -16.33 -5.79 16.83
N PHE A 88 -16.13 -4.57 16.34
CA PHE A 88 -15.67 -3.42 17.14
C PHE A 88 -16.71 -2.95 18.15
N SER A 89 -18.01 -3.12 17.86
CA SER A 89 -19.06 -2.87 18.83
C SER A 89 -19.08 -3.90 19.97
N MET A 90 -18.71 -5.15 19.69
CA MET A 90 -18.67 -6.24 20.69
C MET A 90 -17.38 -6.22 21.51
N TYR A 91 -16.26 -5.86 20.87
CA TYR A 91 -14.92 -5.86 21.46
C TYR A 91 -14.25 -4.48 21.26
N PRO A 92 -14.71 -3.45 22.00
CA PRO A 92 -14.18 -2.10 21.85
C PRO A 92 -12.78 -1.91 22.44
N THR A 93 -12.36 -2.74 23.40
CA THR A 93 -11.06 -2.61 24.10
C THR A 93 -10.20 -3.87 23.99
N ALA A 94 -8.89 -3.73 24.25
CA ALA A 94 -7.97 -4.87 24.32
C ALA A 94 -8.41 -5.90 25.38
N TRP A 95 -9.02 -5.44 26.48
CA TRP A 95 -9.54 -6.30 27.54
C TRP A 95 -10.72 -7.16 27.06
N ASP A 96 -11.59 -6.60 26.21
CA ASP A 96 -12.71 -7.36 25.64
C ASP A 96 -12.21 -8.48 24.72
N TYR A 97 -11.17 -8.21 23.91
CA TYR A 97 -10.52 -9.26 23.12
C TYR A 97 -9.84 -10.31 24.01
N ALA A 98 -9.16 -9.89 25.08
CA ALA A 98 -8.44 -10.79 25.98
C ALA A 98 -9.37 -11.82 26.66
N ASN A 99 -10.62 -11.43 26.91
CA ASN A 99 -11.65 -12.23 27.57
C ASN A 99 -12.74 -12.73 26.60
N ALA A 100 -12.53 -12.59 25.30
CA ALA A 100 -13.53 -12.96 24.31
C ALA A 100 -13.88 -14.45 24.38
N ASN A 101 -15.17 -14.78 24.28
CA ASN A 101 -15.58 -16.14 24.02
C ASN A 101 -15.10 -16.56 22.62
N GLU A 102 -14.20 -17.53 22.56
CA GLU A 102 -13.57 -17.93 21.30
C GLU A 102 -14.59 -18.39 20.25
N SER A 103 -15.62 -19.15 20.65
CA SER A 103 -16.64 -19.66 19.72
C SER A 103 -17.49 -18.53 19.13
N GLU A 104 -17.84 -17.53 19.92
CA GLU A 104 -18.59 -16.36 19.46
C GLU A 104 -17.74 -15.48 18.52
N LEU A 105 -16.48 -15.23 18.90
CA LEU A 105 -15.54 -14.47 18.08
C LEU A 105 -15.30 -15.16 16.73
N GLN A 106 -15.14 -16.49 16.73
CA GLN A 106 -14.97 -17.29 15.52
C GLN A 106 -16.17 -17.15 14.58
N GLU A 107 -17.41 -17.15 15.10
CA GLU A 107 -18.61 -16.96 14.28
C GLU A 107 -18.69 -15.55 13.68
N ILE A 108 -18.35 -14.51 14.43
CA ILE A 108 -18.31 -13.12 13.93
C ILE A 108 -17.32 -12.99 12.77
N ILE A 109 -16.11 -13.53 12.92
CA ILE A 109 -15.03 -13.34 11.94
C ILE A 109 -14.95 -14.47 10.89
N ARG A 110 -15.84 -15.47 10.95
CA ARG A 110 -15.93 -16.58 9.99
C ARG A 110 -15.87 -16.14 8.53
N PRO A 111 -16.54 -15.04 8.11
CA PRO A 111 -16.52 -14.56 6.73
C PRO A 111 -15.14 -14.11 6.24
N THR A 112 -14.17 -13.89 7.13
CA THR A 112 -12.81 -13.43 6.79
C THR A 112 -11.85 -14.57 6.41
N GLY A 113 -12.27 -15.84 6.55
CA GLY A 113 -11.42 -17.01 6.30
C GLY A 113 -10.31 -17.20 7.34
N PHE A 114 -9.79 -18.42 7.49
CA PHE A 114 -8.81 -18.79 8.53
C PHE A 114 -9.22 -18.35 9.95
N TYR A 115 -10.52 -18.30 10.20
CA TYR A 115 -11.13 -17.64 11.36
C TYR A 115 -10.69 -18.25 12.70
N LYS A 116 -10.40 -19.56 12.77
CA LYS A 116 -9.88 -20.20 13.99
C LYS A 116 -8.53 -19.62 14.40
N ALA A 117 -7.58 -19.55 13.46
CA ALA A 117 -6.26 -18.98 13.71
C ALA A 117 -6.36 -17.47 14.00
N LYS A 118 -7.21 -16.75 13.26
CA LYS A 118 -7.45 -15.32 13.49
C LYS A 118 -8.06 -15.05 14.87
N ALA A 119 -9.04 -15.84 15.31
CA ALA A 119 -9.66 -15.69 16.63
C ALA A 119 -8.62 -15.91 17.74
N SER A 120 -7.81 -16.97 17.63
CA SER A 120 -6.69 -17.21 18.55
C SER A 120 -5.70 -16.05 18.57
N HIS A 121 -5.35 -15.49 17.41
CA HIS A 121 -4.48 -14.30 17.34
C HIS A 121 -5.11 -13.07 17.99
N LEU A 122 -6.40 -12.80 17.76
CA LEU A 122 -7.07 -11.62 18.35
C LEU A 122 -7.17 -11.72 19.87
N ILE A 123 -7.48 -12.91 20.40
CA ILE A 123 -7.50 -13.15 21.85
C ILE A 123 -6.09 -12.98 22.43
N GLY A 124 -5.08 -13.62 21.82
CA GLY A 124 -3.70 -13.50 22.26
C GLY A 124 -3.15 -12.08 22.15
N LEU A 125 -3.58 -11.32 21.13
CA LEU A 125 -3.29 -9.90 20.97
C LEU A 125 -3.87 -9.10 22.12
N GLY A 126 -5.16 -9.28 22.45
CA GLY A 126 -5.78 -8.61 23.60
C GLY A 126 -5.06 -8.93 24.92
N GLN A 127 -4.76 -10.21 25.15
CA GLN A 127 -4.04 -10.68 26.35
C GLN A 127 -2.66 -10.03 26.48
N LYS A 128 -1.90 -9.99 25.38
CA LYS A 128 -0.56 -9.40 25.37
C LYS A 128 -0.59 -7.89 25.58
N LEU A 129 -1.56 -7.19 24.98
CA LEU A 129 -1.74 -5.76 25.19
C LEU A 129 -2.04 -5.43 26.65
N VAL A 130 -2.95 -6.17 27.28
CA VAL A 130 -3.30 -5.96 28.69
C VAL A 130 -2.12 -6.28 29.62
N ALA A 131 -1.38 -7.35 29.34
CA ALA A 131 -0.29 -7.78 30.21
C ALA A 131 0.98 -6.91 30.10
N ASP A 132 1.34 -6.51 28.88
CA ASP A 132 2.67 -5.94 28.61
C ASP A 132 2.62 -4.45 28.21
N PHE A 133 1.44 -3.94 27.82
CA PHE A 133 1.30 -2.62 27.17
C PHE A 133 0.11 -1.81 27.72
N ASP A 134 -0.36 -2.09 28.94
CA ASP A 134 -1.47 -1.38 29.60
C ASP A 134 -2.77 -1.29 28.77
N GLY A 135 -2.99 -2.26 27.87
CA GLY A 135 -4.14 -2.31 26.97
C GLY A 135 -4.02 -1.43 25.71
N GLU A 136 -2.88 -0.76 25.50
CA GLU A 136 -2.65 0.17 24.40
C GLU A 136 -1.75 -0.42 23.29
N ILE A 137 -1.98 -0.01 22.04
CA ILE A 137 -1.16 -0.44 20.91
C ILE A 137 0.22 0.27 20.98
N PRO A 138 1.34 -0.48 21.04
CA PRO A 138 2.66 0.13 21.07
C PRO A 138 3.06 0.74 19.71
N GLN A 139 4.01 1.68 19.73
CA GLN A 139 4.45 2.41 18.52
C GLN A 139 5.77 1.90 17.92
N SER A 140 6.56 1.15 18.70
CA SER A 140 7.81 0.56 18.24
C SER A 140 7.52 -0.60 17.28
N ILE A 141 8.40 -0.84 16.30
CA ILE A 141 8.18 -1.91 15.34
C ILE A 141 8.41 -3.27 16.01
N GLU A 142 9.37 -3.36 16.92
CA GLU A 142 9.72 -4.56 17.68
C GLU A 142 8.53 -5.02 18.53
N ASP A 143 7.90 -4.10 19.26
CA ASP A 143 6.76 -4.41 20.12
C ASP A 143 5.54 -4.78 19.29
N LEU A 144 5.26 -4.07 18.20
CA LEU A 144 4.17 -4.42 17.29
C LEU A 144 4.35 -5.82 16.69
N ILE A 145 5.55 -6.17 16.23
CA ILE A 145 5.84 -7.50 15.68
C ILE A 145 5.71 -8.60 16.74
N SER A 146 5.86 -8.26 18.03
CA SER A 146 5.66 -9.21 19.13
C SER A 146 4.18 -9.58 19.33
N LEU A 147 3.23 -8.80 18.78
CA LEU A 147 1.81 -9.08 18.89
C LEU A 147 1.39 -10.26 18.00
N PRO A 148 0.59 -11.22 18.49
CA PRO A 148 0.07 -12.32 17.68
C PRO A 148 -0.64 -11.86 16.42
N GLY A 149 -0.29 -12.45 15.28
CA GLY A 149 -0.85 -12.10 13.97
C GLY A 149 -0.28 -10.83 13.33
N VAL A 150 0.61 -10.10 14.01
CA VAL A 150 1.22 -8.87 13.49
C VAL A 150 2.61 -9.15 12.94
N GLY A 151 2.74 -9.11 11.60
CA GLY A 151 4.04 -9.11 10.93
C GLY A 151 4.58 -7.71 10.68
N ARG A 152 5.82 -7.59 10.21
CA ARG A 152 6.47 -6.29 9.91
C ARG A 152 5.67 -5.40 8.97
N LYS A 153 5.03 -5.97 7.93
CA LYS A 153 4.13 -5.21 7.03
C LYS A 153 2.99 -4.60 7.83
N THR A 154 2.30 -5.40 8.63
CA THR A 154 1.19 -4.97 9.48
C THR A 154 1.63 -3.89 10.46
N ALA A 155 2.79 -4.07 11.12
CA ALA A 155 3.36 -3.06 12.01
C ALA A 155 3.59 -1.72 11.28
N ASN A 156 4.14 -1.72 10.06
CA ASN A 156 4.30 -0.50 9.27
C ASN A 156 2.96 0.13 8.82
N VAL A 157 1.92 -0.68 8.56
CA VAL A 157 0.57 -0.15 8.29
C VAL A 157 0.03 0.59 9.52
N VAL A 158 0.11 -0.03 10.70
CA VAL A 158 -0.38 0.56 11.94
C VAL A 158 0.39 1.83 12.28
N ARG A 159 1.72 1.79 12.29
CA ARG A 159 2.59 2.96 12.54
C ARG A 159 2.29 4.12 11.62
N GLY A 160 2.17 3.84 10.32
CA GLY A 160 1.96 4.87 9.31
C GLY A 160 0.59 5.53 9.35
N ASN A 161 -0.47 4.77 9.66
CA ASN A 161 -1.85 5.24 9.53
C ASN A 161 -2.52 5.61 10.85
N ALA A 162 -2.11 5.01 11.97
CA ALA A 162 -2.70 5.27 13.28
C ALA A 162 -1.85 6.23 14.14
N PHE A 163 -0.55 6.33 13.86
CA PHE A 163 0.38 7.14 14.67
C PHE A 163 1.17 8.18 13.87
N ASP A 164 0.92 8.31 12.55
CA ASP A 164 1.69 9.18 11.65
C ASP A 164 3.21 8.94 11.67
N ILE A 165 3.63 7.73 12.05
CA ILE A 165 5.04 7.31 12.08
C ILE A 165 5.37 6.68 10.72
N PRO A 166 6.23 7.30 9.89
CA PRO A 166 6.41 6.85 8.51
C PRO A 166 6.93 5.42 8.40
N GLY A 167 6.30 4.63 7.54
CA GLY A 167 6.68 3.24 7.26
C GLY A 167 6.38 2.85 5.81
N LEU A 168 7.31 2.11 5.18
CA LEU A 168 7.09 1.52 3.87
C LEU A 168 6.41 0.15 4.04
N THR A 169 5.25 -0.03 3.42
CA THR A 169 4.48 -1.28 3.49
C THR A 169 4.71 -2.10 2.22
N VAL A 170 5.77 -2.92 2.24
CA VAL A 170 6.12 -3.76 1.10
C VAL A 170 5.19 -4.97 1.02
N ASP A 171 4.13 -4.85 0.23
CA ASP A 171 3.23 -5.93 -0.13
C ASP A 171 3.48 -6.44 -1.57
N THR A 172 2.59 -7.30 -2.07
CA THR A 172 2.70 -7.88 -3.41
C THR A 172 2.50 -6.84 -4.52
N HIS A 173 1.71 -5.79 -4.29
CA HIS A 173 1.57 -4.68 -5.23
C HIS A 173 2.83 -3.83 -5.21
N PHE A 174 3.25 -3.39 -4.04
CA PHE A 174 4.43 -2.56 -3.84
C PHE A 174 5.67 -3.19 -4.44
N GLY A 175 6.00 -4.41 -4.03
CA GLY A 175 7.15 -5.13 -4.55
C GLY A 175 7.11 -5.28 -6.08
N ARG A 176 5.96 -5.68 -6.63
CA ARG A 176 5.81 -5.84 -8.10
C ARG A 176 6.08 -4.54 -8.82
N LEU A 177 5.48 -3.44 -8.35
CA LEU A 177 5.55 -2.15 -9.01
C LEU A 177 6.93 -1.53 -8.92
N VAL A 178 7.59 -1.57 -7.76
CA VAL A 178 8.96 -1.03 -7.65
C VAL A 178 9.95 -1.80 -8.52
N ARG A 179 9.73 -3.10 -8.76
CA ARG A 179 10.51 -3.90 -9.71
C ARG A 179 10.23 -3.52 -11.17
N ARG A 180 8.95 -3.41 -11.57
CA ARG A 180 8.57 -2.93 -12.92
C ARG A 180 9.07 -1.51 -13.19
N MET A 181 9.10 -0.67 -12.17
CA MET A 181 9.68 0.67 -12.27
C MET A 181 11.21 0.68 -12.18
N GLY A 182 11.87 -0.48 -12.05
CA GLY A 182 13.33 -0.57 -11.94
C GLY A 182 13.89 0.23 -10.76
N LEU A 183 13.11 0.41 -9.69
CA LEU A 183 13.54 1.08 -8.45
C LEU A 183 14.26 0.09 -7.54
N SER A 184 13.87 -1.18 -7.57
CA SER A 184 14.53 -2.29 -6.88
C SER A 184 14.55 -3.54 -7.76
N SER A 185 15.54 -4.42 -7.57
CA SER A 185 15.57 -5.77 -8.14
C SER A 185 15.23 -6.86 -7.12
N HIS A 186 15.04 -6.50 -5.84
CA HIS A 186 14.81 -7.45 -4.77
C HIS A 186 13.36 -7.94 -4.71
N THR A 187 13.21 -9.20 -4.28
CA THR A 187 11.92 -9.82 -3.94
C THR A 187 11.72 -9.90 -2.42
N ASP A 188 12.81 -9.91 -1.66
CA ASP A 188 12.80 -9.86 -0.20
C ASP A 188 12.26 -8.50 0.31
N PRO A 189 11.19 -8.48 1.13
CA PRO A 189 10.58 -7.24 1.59
C PRO A 189 11.53 -6.32 2.38
N LEU A 190 12.44 -6.88 3.18
CA LEU A 190 13.37 -6.10 4.00
C LEU A 190 14.40 -5.38 3.12
N LYS A 191 14.90 -6.06 2.10
CA LYS A 191 15.84 -5.46 1.13
C LYS A 191 15.15 -4.39 0.29
N VAL A 192 13.90 -4.63 -0.13
CA VAL A 192 13.10 -3.63 -0.84
C VAL A 192 12.84 -2.41 0.05
N GLU A 193 12.44 -2.61 1.31
CA GLU A 193 12.24 -1.52 2.28
C GLU A 193 13.49 -0.65 2.43
N ALA A 194 14.66 -1.28 2.62
CA ALA A 194 15.93 -0.59 2.75
C ALA A 194 16.32 0.22 1.50
N GLU A 195 16.22 -0.37 0.29
CA GLU A 195 16.55 0.33 -0.95
C GLU A 195 15.60 1.51 -1.22
N LEU A 196 14.31 1.33 -0.99
CA LEU A 196 13.32 2.40 -1.22
C LEU A 196 13.43 3.52 -0.17
N ALA A 197 13.84 3.20 1.06
CA ALA A 197 14.11 4.19 2.10
C ALA A 197 15.23 5.18 1.72
N GLU A 198 16.19 4.78 0.89
CA GLU A 198 17.25 5.66 0.39
C GLU A 198 16.78 6.57 -0.77
N LEU A 199 15.74 6.15 -1.49
CA LEU A 199 15.22 6.81 -2.69
C LEU A 199 14.15 7.85 -2.35
N ILE A 200 13.21 7.48 -1.47
CA ILE A 200 12.02 8.27 -1.11
C ILE A 200 12.22 8.96 0.23
N GLU A 201 11.84 10.23 0.32
CA GLU A 201 11.88 10.99 1.57
C GLU A 201 11.07 10.32 2.68
N LYS A 202 11.62 10.24 3.90
CA LYS A 202 11.00 9.54 5.04
C LYS A 202 9.55 9.94 5.29
N LYS A 203 9.24 11.24 5.23
CA LYS A 203 7.88 11.78 5.41
C LYS A 203 6.86 11.27 4.37
N GLU A 204 7.32 10.80 3.21
CA GLU A 204 6.47 10.31 2.12
C GLU A 204 6.24 8.80 2.18
N TRP A 205 6.90 8.05 3.07
CA TRP A 205 6.89 6.59 3.02
C TRP A 205 5.49 5.98 3.04
N THR A 206 4.66 6.38 4.01
CA THR A 206 3.29 5.87 4.14
C THR A 206 2.46 6.17 2.90
N MET A 207 2.47 7.44 2.44
CA MET A 207 1.68 7.85 1.28
C MET A 207 2.21 7.29 -0.04
N PHE A 208 3.53 7.15 -0.19
CA PHE A 208 4.12 6.48 -1.33
C PHE A 208 3.64 5.03 -1.41
N SER A 209 3.62 4.32 -0.28
CA SER A 209 3.07 2.96 -0.23
C SER A 209 1.59 2.90 -0.65
N HIS A 210 0.74 3.78 -0.13
CA HIS A 210 -0.67 3.84 -0.54
C HIS A 210 -0.85 4.12 -2.02
N ARG A 211 -0.17 5.14 -2.56
CA ARG A 211 -0.28 5.50 -3.98
C ARG A 211 0.24 4.40 -4.90
N ILE A 212 1.30 3.69 -4.49
CA ILE A 212 1.79 2.51 -5.22
C ILE A 212 0.75 1.39 -5.22
N ILE A 213 0.13 1.09 -4.08
CA ILE A 213 -0.92 0.07 -3.99
C ILE A 213 -2.11 0.45 -4.88
N PHE A 214 -2.55 1.71 -4.81
CA PHE A 214 -3.62 2.26 -5.66
C PHE A 214 -3.28 2.08 -7.15
N HIS A 215 -2.07 2.47 -7.55
CA HIS A 215 -1.62 2.29 -8.92
C HIS A 215 -1.62 0.83 -9.37
N GLY A 216 -1.18 -0.07 -8.48
CA GLY A 216 -1.14 -1.51 -8.75
C GLY A 216 -2.50 -2.18 -8.78
N ARG A 217 -3.55 -1.56 -8.21
CA ARG A 217 -4.95 -2.02 -8.23
C ARG A 217 -5.74 -1.44 -9.41
N ARG A 218 -5.39 -0.24 -9.90
CA ARG A 218 -6.18 0.53 -10.87
C ARG A 218 -5.60 0.52 -12.30
N VAL A 219 -4.28 0.49 -12.45
CA VAL A 219 -3.58 0.67 -13.74
C VAL A 219 -2.55 -0.45 -14.00
N CYS A 220 -1.64 -0.69 -13.06
CA CYS A 220 -0.51 -1.62 -13.22
C CYS A 220 -0.84 -3.02 -12.67
N HIS A 221 -1.86 -3.65 -13.26
CA HIS A 221 -2.37 -4.97 -12.87
C HIS A 221 -1.31 -6.06 -12.97
N SER A 222 -1.44 -7.09 -12.14
CA SER A 222 -0.47 -8.20 -12.08
C SER A 222 -0.36 -8.95 -13.40
N ARG A 223 -1.50 -9.31 -14.02
CA ARG A 223 -1.55 -10.12 -15.25
C ARG A 223 -1.34 -9.31 -16.53
N LYS A 224 -1.96 -8.14 -16.65
CA LYS A 224 -1.92 -7.30 -17.86
C LYS A 224 -2.08 -5.83 -17.49
N ALA A 225 -0.97 -5.09 -17.46
CA ALA A 225 -0.95 -3.68 -17.10
C ALA A 225 -1.52 -2.79 -18.21
N ALA A 226 -2.14 -1.67 -17.85
CA ALA A 226 -2.64 -0.67 -18.81
C ALA A 226 -1.51 0.26 -19.29
N CYS A 227 -0.45 -0.28 -19.91
CA CYS A 227 0.75 0.52 -20.22
C CYS A 227 0.45 1.75 -21.10
N GLY A 228 -0.34 1.59 -22.16
CA GLY A 228 -0.78 2.65 -23.07
C GLY A 228 -1.62 3.76 -22.42
N ALA A 229 -2.15 3.52 -21.22
CA ALA A 229 -2.98 4.45 -20.45
C ALA A 229 -2.38 4.71 -19.05
N CYS A 230 -1.06 4.56 -18.91
CA CYS A 230 -0.36 4.75 -17.64
C CYS A 230 0.35 6.10 -17.62
N PHE A 231 -0.09 7.02 -16.75
CA PHE A 231 0.54 8.32 -16.55
C PHE A 231 2.00 8.26 -16.03
N LEU A 232 2.50 7.08 -15.65
CA LEU A 232 3.91 6.85 -15.30
C LEU A 232 4.77 6.33 -16.47
N ALA A 233 4.20 6.18 -17.67
CA ALA A 233 4.86 5.54 -18.82
C ALA A 233 6.26 6.09 -19.11
N ALA A 234 6.41 7.42 -19.08
CA ALA A 234 7.67 8.09 -19.39
C ALA A 234 8.79 7.81 -18.37
N GLU A 235 8.44 7.47 -17.13
CA GLU A 235 9.39 7.17 -16.04
C GLU A 235 9.52 5.66 -15.78
N CYS A 236 8.81 4.82 -16.54
CA CYS A 236 8.72 3.38 -16.34
C CYS A 236 9.67 2.62 -17.30
N PRO A 237 10.72 1.95 -16.77
CA PRO A 237 11.62 1.16 -17.60
C PRO A 237 10.94 -0.06 -18.24
N SER A 238 9.90 -0.61 -17.62
CA SER A 238 9.10 -1.72 -18.13
C SER A 238 7.90 -1.29 -19.01
N PHE A 239 7.83 -0.03 -19.45
CA PHE A 239 6.75 0.43 -20.33
C PHE A 239 6.64 -0.45 -21.59
N GLY A 240 5.43 -0.98 -21.82
CA GLY A 240 5.11 -1.86 -22.95
C GLY A 240 5.56 -3.32 -22.78
N ALA A 241 6.30 -3.66 -21.73
CA ALA A 241 6.69 -5.04 -21.44
C ALA A 241 5.58 -5.82 -20.70
N GLU A 242 4.72 -5.12 -19.96
CA GLU A 242 3.76 -5.72 -19.02
C GLU A 242 2.30 -5.66 -19.51
N GLY A 243 2.06 -5.08 -20.69
CA GLY A 243 0.72 -4.93 -21.26
C GLY A 243 0.67 -4.04 -22.51
N PRO A 244 -0.53 -3.82 -23.09
CA PRO A 244 -0.69 -3.14 -24.37
C PRO A 244 -0.23 -1.68 -24.28
N ILE A 245 0.41 -1.21 -25.35
CA ILE A 245 0.80 0.20 -25.53
C ILE A 245 -0.25 1.00 -26.31
N ASP A 246 -1.16 0.31 -27.00
CA ASP A 246 -2.28 0.91 -27.68
C ASP A 246 -3.20 1.61 -26.66
N PRO A 247 -3.48 2.92 -26.79
CA PRO A 247 -4.26 3.67 -25.81
C PRO A 247 -5.68 3.14 -25.64
N GLU A 248 -6.35 2.72 -26.70
CA GLU A 248 -7.73 2.22 -26.61
C GLU A 248 -7.78 0.89 -25.84
N LEU A 249 -6.91 -0.06 -26.21
CA LEU A 249 -6.80 -1.36 -25.52
C LEU A 249 -6.34 -1.22 -24.07
N ALA A 250 -5.45 -0.26 -23.78
CA ALA A 250 -4.97 -0.02 -22.43
C ALA A 250 -6.03 0.67 -21.56
N SER A 251 -6.78 1.64 -22.10
CA SER A 251 -7.82 2.38 -21.39
C SER A 251 -8.96 1.47 -20.93
N ALA A 252 -9.26 0.41 -21.69
CA ALA A 252 -10.22 -0.62 -21.30
C ALA A 252 -9.80 -1.42 -20.05
N LEU A 253 -8.52 -1.39 -19.67
CA LEU A 253 -7.99 -2.09 -18.49
C LEU A 253 -7.95 -1.21 -17.23
N VAL A 254 -8.10 0.11 -17.36
CA VAL A 254 -8.09 1.03 -16.22
C VAL A 254 -9.40 0.90 -15.46
N VAL A 255 -9.31 0.72 -14.15
CA VAL A 255 -10.46 0.53 -13.24
C VAL A 255 -10.39 1.46 -12.04
N GLY A 256 -11.50 1.62 -11.34
CA GLY A 256 -11.64 2.46 -10.14
C GLY A 256 -12.41 3.75 -10.41
N ASP A 257 -12.91 4.37 -9.35
CA ASP A 257 -13.81 5.53 -9.45
C ASP A 257 -13.15 6.77 -10.06
N ASN A 258 -11.82 6.88 -9.96
CA ASN A 258 -11.01 7.95 -10.56
C ASN A 258 -10.53 7.64 -11.99
N ARG A 259 -11.14 6.67 -12.68
CA ARG A 259 -10.73 6.22 -14.02
C ARG A 259 -10.52 7.38 -15.00
N GLU A 260 -11.51 8.26 -15.17
CA GLU A 260 -11.44 9.34 -16.17
C GLU A 260 -10.28 10.30 -15.89
N ALA A 261 -10.08 10.67 -14.62
CA ALA A 261 -8.94 11.52 -14.23
C ALA A 261 -7.58 10.84 -14.49
N LEU A 262 -7.49 9.51 -14.30
CA LEU A 262 -6.26 8.76 -14.60
C LEU A 262 -5.97 8.70 -16.11
N LEU A 263 -7.00 8.58 -16.95
CA LEU A 263 -6.88 8.58 -18.41
C LEU A 263 -6.48 9.96 -18.93
N GLU A 264 -7.09 11.01 -18.39
CA GLU A 264 -6.72 12.40 -18.69
C GLU A 264 -5.25 12.67 -18.38
N LEU A 265 -4.77 12.23 -17.20
CA LEU A 265 -3.36 12.33 -16.82
C LEU A 265 -2.42 11.51 -17.72
N ALA A 266 -2.89 10.41 -18.29
CA ALA A 266 -2.13 9.62 -19.26
C ALA A 266 -2.15 10.25 -20.67
N GLY A 267 -3.08 11.16 -20.94
CA GLY A 267 -3.37 11.67 -22.29
C GLY A 267 -3.90 10.57 -23.20
N ALA A 268 -4.75 9.69 -22.65
CA ALA A 268 -5.33 8.51 -23.29
C ALA A 268 -6.85 8.61 -23.38
#